data_AF-W5SW41-F1
#
_entry.id   AF-W5SW41-F1
#
_cell.length_a   1.000
_cell.length_b   1.000
_cell.length_c   1.000
_cell.angle_alpha   90.00
_cell.angle_beta   90.00
_cell.angle_gamma   90.00
#
_symmetry.space_group_name_H-M   'P 1'
#
loop_
_entity.id
_entity.type
_entity.pdbx_description
1 polymer ?
#
loop_
_entity_poly.entity_id
_entity_poly.type
_entity_poly.pdbx_seq_one_letter_code
_entity_poly.pdbx_strand_id
1 'polypeptide(L)'
;MIKIKEICFGEDSLRNQGGGYNSVNLDFKVVSFNIGNDNYLVDIMQVKEIRKSSNFTYVPNAKKYVIGLDNLRGEIISIIDLRIMFNLEVMKRELEDIMVLKNGDLLIGVIVDKVNNVFSIDSSLIQTPHPVLSQESLMHYIKGVVEYGDKLYILLDVDKIFNYDGEEEILLEDGRNDGEVNVSENEDKSFPYNNNAVELSEASITEFSTSSKDDDLKIIKENLFKYSFNASLVSDEFLKKVGMKLDIANINDLSYDNFLGEFYSKSSGCLWDDKYLKEFQEEIVRRYINDMNDVGTILNVFEIGCGDGKETVSFVNVLYDTYKNPFKVKAIDNNLVKAISTSNLVFSEAEINLSEIYVKNSFEQSPGVYKFKPEIMNNILFEYSDAILSEFPDNLAVIFLRDILCFLNDDKQILILDAIAEKSVRGALLILGDNEELKNSNLFVKDISVEHFNLYKRI
;
A
#
# COMPACT_ATOMS: atom_id res chain seq x y z
N MET A 1 18.33 35.14 24.11
CA MET A 1 17.20 34.83 25.02
C MET A 1 15.92 35.03 24.22
N ILE A 2 15.15 33.95 24.09
CA ILE A 2 13.92 33.82 23.29
C ILE A 2 12.84 34.82 23.76
N LYS A 3 12.10 35.40 22.81
CA LYS A 3 10.64 35.61 22.94
C LYS A 3 9.98 35.73 21.57
N ILE A 4 9.00 34.85 21.39
CA ILE A 4 8.08 34.64 20.27
C ILE A 4 7.15 35.86 20.10
N LYS A 5 6.71 36.13 18.88
CA LYS A 5 5.43 36.82 18.62
C LYS A 5 4.73 36.18 17.42
N GLU A 6 3.53 35.69 17.69
CA GLU A 6 2.54 35.16 16.75
C GLU A 6 2.25 36.15 15.63
N ILE A 7 2.01 35.65 14.42
CA ILE A 7 1.30 36.39 13.37
C ILE A 7 0.03 35.59 13.07
N CYS A 8 -1.08 36.06 13.62
CA CYS A 8 -2.43 35.75 13.13
C CYS A 8 -2.59 36.38 11.75
N PHE A 9 -2.94 35.60 10.73
CA PHE A 9 -3.52 36.15 9.51
C PHE A 9 -5.03 36.21 9.68
N GLY A 10 -5.53 37.41 9.93
CA GLY A 10 -6.96 37.72 9.96
C GLY A 10 -7.54 37.84 8.56
N GLU A 11 -8.68 37.22 8.36
CA GLU A 11 -9.64 37.56 7.32
C GLU A 11 -10.17 38.98 7.58
N ASP A 12 -9.99 39.87 6.60
CA ASP A 12 -10.87 40.98 6.19
C ASP A 12 -10.04 42.15 5.65
N SER A 13 -9.80 42.13 4.34
CA SER A 13 -9.78 43.34 3.49
C SER A 13 -9.63 43.00 2.01
N LEU A 14 -10.60 42.28 1.44
CA LEU A 14 -10.85 42.31 -0.01
C LEU A 14 -12.36 42.18 -0.29
N ARG A 15 -13.08 43.31 -0.21
CA ARG A 15 -14.30 43.53 -0.99
C ARG A 15 -13.97 44.48 -2.14
N ASN A 16 -14.35 44.07 -3.34
CA ASN A 16 -14.23 44.74 -4.64
C ASN A 16 -12.84 44.83 -5.27
N GLN A 17 -12.45 43.75 -5.96
CA GLN A 17 -12.38 43.71 -7.43
C GLN A 17 -12.35 42.24 -7.88
N GLY A 18 -13.15 41.89 -8.88
CA GLY A 18 -13.36 40.50 -9.30
C GLY A 18 -12.11 39.86 -9.91
N GLY A 19 -11.76 38.68 -9.40
CA GLY A 19 -10.77 37.75 -9.93
C GLY A 19 -10.93 36.44 -9.18
N GLY A 20 -11.19 35.35 -9.90
CA GLY A 20 -11.53 34.06 -9.31
C GLY A 20 -10.46 33.52 -8.36
N TYR A 21 -10.90 32.94 -7.25
CA TYR A 21 -10.06 32.01 -6.50
C TYR A 21 -9.72 30.86 -7.46
N ASN A 22 -8.45 30.75 -7.86
CA ASN A 22 -7.97 29.52 -8.49
C ASN A 22 -8.06 28.42 -7.44
N SER A 23 -9.16 27.67 -7.47
CA SER A 23 -9.22 26.34 -6.88
C SER A 23 -8.04 25.55 -7.44
N VAL A 24 -7.12 25.11 -6.58
CA VAL A 24 -6.07 24.17 -6.99
C VAL A 24 -6.79 22.91 -7.48
N ASN A 25 -6.67 22.63 -8.78
CA ASN A 25 -7.43 21.57 -9.42
C ASN A 25 -6.60 20.29 -9.34
N LEU A 26 -6.75 19.50 -8.27
CA LEU A 26 -6.01 18.24 -8.07
C LEU A 26 -6.57 17.10 -8.93
N ASP A 27 -6.56 17.26 -10.25
CA ASP A 27 -7.19 16.38 -11.23
C ASP A 27 -6.30 15.24 -11.74
N PHE A 28 -5.00 15.28 -11.47
CA PHE A 28 -4.05 14.31 -12.03
C PHE A 28 -3.30 13.57 -10.93
N LYS A 29 -3.53 12.25 -10.84
CA LYS A 29 -2.89 11.40 -9.84
C LYS A 29 -1.64 10.75 -10.40
N VAL A 30 -0.58 10.74 -9.60
CA VAL A 30 0.74 10.26 -10.00
C VAL A 30 1.33 9.30 -8.97
N VAL A 31 2.13 8.35 -9.45
CA VAL A 31 3.01 7.52 -8.63
C VAL A 31 4.41 8.10 -8.69
N SER A 32 5.00 8.40 -7.54
CA SER A 32 6.37 8.90 -7.44
C SER A 32 7.36 7.81 -7.09
N PHE A 33 8.53 7.86 -7.72
CA PHE A 33 9.61 6.89 -7.52
C PHE A 33 10.97 7.53 -7.81
N ASN A 34 12.03 6.86 -7.40
CA ASN A 34 13.39 7.28 -7.67
C ASN A 34 14.10 6.38 -8.68
N ILE A 35 14.93 7.03 -9.48
CA ILE A 35 15.99 6.39 -10.23
C ILE A 35 17.25 7.20 -9.96
N GLY A 36 18.26 6.58 -9.35
CA GLY A 36 19.45 7.29 -8.88
C GLY A 36 19.09 8.31 -7.80
N ASN A 37 19.37 9.59 -8.08
CA ASN A 37 19.10 10.71 -7.18
C ASN A 37 17.89 11.56 -7.63
N ASP A 38 17.28 11.23 -8.76
CA ASP A 38 16.22 12.02 -9.36
C ASP A 38 14.83 11.47 -8.99
N ASN A 39 13.83 12.35 -8.99
CA ASN A 39 12.44 12.01 -8.67
C ASN A 39 11.62 11.97 -9.96
N TYR A 40 10.96 10.85 -10.19
CA TYR A 40 10.14 10.61 -11.36
C TYR A 40 8.68 10.41 -10.96
N LEU A 41 7.80 10.63 -11.93
CA LEU A 41 6.37 10.40 -11.86
C LEU A 41 5.93 9.59 -13.06
N VAL A 42 4.92 8.75 -12.86
CA VAL A 42 4.09 8.20 -13.92
C VAL A 42 2.63 8.47 -13.61
N ASP A 43 1.81 8.55 -14.65
CA ASP A 43 0.35 8.55 -14.47
C ASP A 43 -0.06 7.28 -13.74
N ILE A 44 -0.79 7.43 -12.66
CA ILE A 44 -1.26 6.31 -11.87
C ILE A 44 -2.15 5.37 -12.67
N MET A 45 -2.88 5.90 -13.65
CA MET A 45 -3.75 5.13 -14.53
C MET A 45 -2.96 4.16 -15.41
N GLN A 46 -1.64 4.36 -15.55
CA GLN A 46 -0.73 3.51 -16.31
C GLN A 46 0.06 2.55 -15.40
N VAL A 47 -0.20 2.53 -14.09
CA VAL A 47 0.42 1.57 -13.16
C VAL A 47 -0.59 0.47 -12.82
N LYS A 48 -0.21 -0.79 -13.06
CA LYS A 48 -1.02 -1.98 -12.72
C LYS A 48 -0.76 -2.42 -11.28
N GLU A 49 0.50 -2.51 -10.88
CA GLU A 49 0.91 -2.90 -9.53
C GLU A 49 2.39 -2.57 -9.29
N ILE A 50 2.81 -2.60 -8.03
CA ILE A 50 4.20 -2.46 -7.60
C ILE A 50 4.53 -3.67 -6.75
N ARG A 51 5.70 -4.28 -6.99
CA ARG A 51 6.20 -5.42 -6.22
C ARG A 51 7.68 -5.28 -5.96
N LYS A 52 8.18 -6.03 -4.98
CA LYS A 52 9.62 -6.21 -4.81
C LYS A 52 10.18 -7.04 -5.95
N SER A 53 11.40 -6.73 -6.36
CA SER A 53 12.14 -7.51 -7.34
C SER A 53 12.20 -8.98 -6.91
N SER A 54 11.59 -9.84 -7.73
CA SER A 54 11.66 -11.30 -7.64
C SER A 54 12.57 -11.85 -8.74
N ASN A 55 12.92 -13.13 -8.66
CA ASN A 55 13.69 -13.78 -9.73
C ASN A 55 12.89 -13.76 -11.04
N PHE A 56 13.25 -12.88 -11.98
CA PHE A 56 12.80 -12.93 -13.37
C PHE A 56 13.84 -13.68 -14.23
N THR A 57 13.41 -14.18 -15.40
CA THR A 57 14.28 -14.97 -16.28
C THR A 57 15.10 -14.05 -17.17
N TYR A 58 16.42 -14.03 -16.99
CA TYR A 58 17.32 -13.25 -17.84
C TYR A 58 17.24 -13.68 -19.31
N VAL A 59 17.14 -12.71 -20.22
CA VAL A 59 17.11 -12.97 -21.67
C VAL A 59 18.45 -12.58 -22.30
N PRO A 60 19.21 -13.54 -22.87
CA PRO A 60 20.43 -13.22 -23.61
C PRO A 60 20.10 -12.58 -24.97
N ASN A 61 20.98 -11.72 -25.46
CA ASN A 61 20.88 -11.04 -26.78
C ASN A 61 19.69 -10.07 -26.95
N ALA A 62 19.00 -9.69 -25.87
CA ALA A 62 18.03 -8.60 -25.90
C ALA A 62 18.73 -7.22 -25.91
N LYS A 63 17.99 -6.16 -26.20
CA LYS A 63 18.47 -4.78 -26.00
C LYS A 63 18.92 -4.61 -24.55
N LYS A 64 19.99 -3.84 -24.32
CA LYS A 64 20.68 -3.77 -23.01
C LYS A 64 19.76 -3.41 -21.83
N TYR A 65 18.72 -2.64 -22.08
CA TYR A 65 17.75 -2.23 -21.05
C TYR A 65 16.67 -3.29 -20.77
N VAL A 66 16.51 -4.31 -21.62
CA VAL A 66 15.61 -5.45 -21.37
C VAL A 66 16.41 -6.50 -20.60
N ILE A 67 16.13 -6.63 -19.30
CA ILE A 67 16.91 -7.50 -18.41
C ILE A 67 16.38 -8.93 -18.44
N GLY A 68 15.07 -9.09 -18.63
CA GLY A 68 14.48 -10.42 -18.64
C GLY A 68 12.98 -10.45 -18.90
N LEU A 69 12.39 -11.60 -18.66
CA LEU A 69 10.96 -11.86 -18.71
C LEU A 69 10.47 -12.32 -17.34
N ASP A 70 9.29 -11.88 -16.94
CA ASP A 70 8.61 -12.34 -15.73
C ASP A 70 7.25 -12.97 -16.08
N ASN A 71 6.80 -13.94 -15.29
CA ASN A 71 5.48 -14.54 -15.43
C ASN A 71 4.51 -13.88 -14.45
N LEU A 72 3.78 -12.89 -14.96
CA LEU A 72 2.74 -12.19 -14.24
C LEU A 72 1.40 -12.93 -14.32
N ARG A 73 1.13 -13.81 -13.34
CA ARG A 73 -0.17 -14.52 -13.20
C ARG A 73 -0.58 -15.27 -14.49
N GLY A 74 0.38 -15.87 -15.18
CA GLY A 74 0.17 -16.58 -16.45
C GLY A 74 0.45 -15.74 -17.69
N GLU A 75 0.70 -14.44 -17.54
CA GLU A 75 1.06 -13.52 -18.63
C GLU A 75 2.57 -13.26 -18.62
N ILE A 76 3.26 -13.51 -19.73
CA ILE A 76 4.70 -13.24 -19.84
C ILE A 76 4.89 -11.75 -20.16
N ILE A 77 5.60 -11.05 -19.28
CA ILE A 77 5.89 -9.62 -19.43
C ILE A 77 7.39 -9.36 -19.54
N SER A 78 7.77 -8.32 -20.29
CA SER A 78 9.15 -7.84 -20.36
C SER A 78 9.53 -7.08 -19.09
N ILE A 79 10.74 -7.31 -18.59
CA ILE A 79 11.34 -6.56 -17.49
C ILE A 79 12.42 -5.64 -18.04
N ILE A 80 12.20 -4.33 -17.89
CA ILE A 80 13.05 -3.25 -18.39
C ILE A 80 13.71 -2.53 -17.21
N ASP A 81 15.01 -2.28 -17.28
CA ASP A 81 15.71 -1.39 -16.34
C ASP A 81 15.73 0.04 -16.88
N LEU A 82 14.97 0.93 -16.23
CA LEU A 82 14.90 2.33 -16.64
C LEU A 82 16.22 3.05 -16.45
N ARG A 83 17.10 2.61 -15.54
CA ARG A 83 18.45 3.19 -15.40
C ARG A 83 19.24 2.97 -16.67
N ILE A 84 19.20 1.76 -17.21
CA ILE A 84 19.91 1.41 -18.44
C ILE A 84 19.23 2.08 -19.64
N MET A 85 17.89 2.10 -19.69
CA MET A 85 17.14 2.77 -20.75
C MET A 85 17.45 4.27 -20.82
N PHE A 86 17.59 4.94 -19.67
CA PHE A 86 17.92 6.36 -19.57
C PHE A 86 19.42 6.64 -19.55
N ASN A 87 20.24 5.60 -19.78
CA ASN A 87 21.71 5.69 -19.81
C ASN A 87 22.29 6.36 -18.54
N LEU A 88 21.74 5.97 -17.39
CA LEU A 88 22.18 6.36 -16.06
C LEU A 88 23.15 5.31 -15.48
N GLU A 89 24.02 5.74 -14.57
CA GLU A 89 24.92 4.82 -13.89
C GLU A 89 24.14 3.85 -12.99
N VAL A 90 24.27 2.55 -13.26
CA VAL A 90 23.66 1.50 -12.45
C VAL A 90 24.54 1.23 -11.23
N MET A 91 24.18 1.79 -10.08
CA MET A 91 24.78 1.39 -8.80
C MET A 91 24.19 0.05 -8.35
N LYS A 92 25.03 -0.92 -8.00
CA LYS A 92 24.59 -2.21 -7.46
C LYS A 92 23.91 -2.00 -6.10
N ARG A 93 22.62 -2.33 -5.97
CA ARG A 93 21.84 -2.22 -4.73
C ARG A 93 21.07 -3.51 -4.45
N GLU A 94 20.76 -3.76 -3.17
CA GLU A 94 20.19 -5.03 -2.70
C GLU A 94 18.66 -5.12 -2.78
N LEU A 95 17.96 -4.00 -3.01
CA LEU A 95 16.50 -3.95 -3.09
C LEU A 95 16.08 -3.05 -4.25
N GLU A 96 15.32 -3.60 -5.18
CA GLU A 96 14.74 -2.89 -6.33
C GLU A 96 13.23 -3.14 -6.33
N ASP A 97 12.46 -2.14 -6.75
CA ASP A 97 11.02 -2.29 -6.96
C ASP A 97 10.78 -2.54 -8.45
N ILE A 98 9.91 -3.50 -8.77
CA ILE A 98 9.36 -3.66 -10.12
C ILE A 98 7.99 -3.00 -10.13
N MET A 99 7.86 -1.93 -10.91
CA MET A 99 6.59 -1.29 -11.20
C MET A 99 6.04 -1.88 -12.50
N VAL A 100 4.88 -2.52 -12.46
CA VAL A 100 4.22 -3.04 -13.66
C VAL A 100 3.41 -1.91 -14.28
N LEU A 101 3.85 -1.43 -15.44
CA LEU A 101 3.14 -0.45 -16.25
C LEU A 101 2.17 -1.14 -17.20
N LYS A 102 1.13 -0.43 -17.61
CA LYS A 102 0.14 -0.89 -18.60
C LYS A 102 -0.11 0.15 -19.68
N ASN A 103 -0.30 -0.32 -20.91
CA ASN A 103 -0.79 0.46 -22.03
C ASN A 103 -1.78 -0.41 -22.84
N GLY A 104 -3.08 -0.11 -22.71
CA GLY A 104 -4.12 -1.01 -23.18
C GLY A 104 -4.02 -2.37 -22.48
N ASP A 105 -3.92 -3.44 -23.28
CA ASP A 105 -3.74 -4.82 -22.81
C ASP A 105 -2.26 -5.22 -22.64
N LEU A 106 -1.32 -4.34 -23.01
CA LEU A 106 0.11 -4.63 -22.90
C LEU A 106 0.63 -4.28 -21.51
N LEU A 107 1.55 -5.11 -21.00
CA LEU A 107 2.21 -4.93 -19.72
C LEU A 107 3.73 -5.00 -19.86
N ILE A 108 4.41 -4.14 -19.12
CA ILE A 108 5.85 -4.20 -18.92
C ILE A 108 6.16 -4.01 -17.44
N GLY A 109 7.11 -4.77 -16.92
CA GLY A 109 7.73 -4.47 -15.64
C GLY A 109 8.88 -3.50 -15.85
N VAL A 110 8.92 -2.43 -15.05
CA VAL A 110 10.05 -1.51 -15.03
C VAL A 110 10.74 -1.57 -13.67
N ILE A 111 12.05 -1.75 -13.68
CA ILE A 111 12.90 -1.72 -12.48
C ILE A 111 13.17 -0.25 -12.13
N VAL A 112 12.89 0.10 -10.88
CA VAL A 112 13.16 1.41 -10.28
C VAL A 112 13.83 1.21 -8.91
N ASP A 113 14.51 2.24 -8.41
CA ASP A 113 15.24 2.09 -7.14
C ASP A 113 14.29 1.98 -5.94
N LYS A 114 13.28 2.85 -5.89
CA LYS A 114 12.26 2.85 -4.84
C LYS A 114 11.00 3.54 -5.33
N VAL A 115 9.85 2.93 -5.10
CA VAL A 115 8.57 3.65 -5.19
C VAL A 115 8.30 4.36 -3.85
N ASN A 116 7.97 5.65 -3.93
CA ASN A 116 7.83 6.51 -2.76
C ASN A 116 6.36 6.62 -2.37
N ASN A 117 5.64 7.54 -3.03
CA ASN A 117 4.31 7.98 -2.63
C ASN A 117 3.38 8.12 -3.84
N VAL A 118 2.09 8.12 -3.57
CA VAL A 118 1.05 8.54 -4.52
C VAL A 118 0.46 9.84 -4.05
N PHE A 119 0.31 10.80 -4.96
CA PHE A 119 -0.34 12.07 -4.66
C PHE A 119 -1.03 12.63 -5.90
N SER A 120 -1.92 13.60 -5.69
CA SER A 120 -2.53 14.36 -6.77
C SER A 120 -1.74 15.64 -7.03
N ILE A 121 -1.60 16.00 -8.29
CA ILE A 121 -1.10 17.28 -8.78
C ILE A 121 -2.16 17.96 -9.64
N ASP A 122 -2.01 19.26 -9.81
CA ASP A 122 -2.78 20.01 -10.80
C ASP A 122 -2.14 19.83 -12.17
N SER A 123 -2.86 19.20 -13.10
CA SER A 123 -2.35 18.94 -14.45
C SER A 123 -1.93 20.20 -15.19
N SER A 124 -2.51 21.36 -14.85
CA SER A 124 -2.13 22.65 -15.44
C SER A 124 -0.75 23.15 -15.01
N LEU A 125 -0.19 22.60 -13.91
CA LEU A 125 1.16 22.90 -13.44
C LEU A 125 2.24 22.04 -14.10
N ILE A 126 1.85 21.07 -14.93
CA ILE A 126 2.80 20.27 -15.70
C ILE A 126 3.41 21.16 -16.77
N GLN A 127 4.70 21.45 -16.63
CA GLN A 127 5.45 22.27 -17.57
C GLN A 127 6.15 21.38 -18.59
N THR A 128 6.27 21.89 -19.82
CA THR A 128 7.10 21.25 -20.84
C THR A 128 8.54 21.16 -20.33
N PRO A 129 9.23 20.02 -20.48
CA PRO A 129 10.62 19.90 -20.03
C PRO A 129 11.50 20.96 -20.70
N HIS A 130 12.34 21.63 -19.93
CA HIS A 130 13.29 22.59 -20.48
C HIS A 130 14.39 21.83 -21.26
N PRO A 131 14.85 22.30 -22.44
CA PRO A 131 15.90 21.64 -23.24
C PRO A 131 17.26 21.42 -22.55
N VAL A 132 17.41 21.90 -21.31
CA VAL A 132 18.63 21.77 -20.49
C VAL A 132 18.59 20.50 -19.63
N LEU A 133 17.44 19.83 -19.51
CA LEU A 133 17.33 18.51 -18.90
C LEU A 133 18.05 17.50 -19.81
N SER A 134 19.34 17.33 -19.55
CA SER A 134 20.34 16.80 -20.46
C SER A 134 20.48 15.28 -20.36
N GLN A 135 19.79 14.55 -21.24
CA GLN A 135 20.28 13.43 -22.07
C GLN A 135 19.26 13.23 -23.21
N GLU A 136 19.67 13.21 -24.49
CA GLU A 136 18.75 13.03 -25.63
C GLU A 136 17.87 11.77 -25.46
N SER A 137 18.46 10.69 -24.93
CA SER A 137 17.78 9.43 -24.67
C SER A 137 16.65 9.53 -23.63
N LEU A 138 16.82 10.37 -22.60
CA LEU A 138 15.79 10.55 -21.56
C LEU A 138 14.68 11.52 -22.02
N MET A 139 15.03 12.55 -22.78
CA MET A 139 14.07 13.55 -23.26
C MET A 139 12.93 12.94 -24.08
N HIS A 140 13.20 11.86 -24.81
CA HIS A 140 12.17 11.12 -25.54
C HIS A 140 11.05 10.65 -24.60
N TYR A 141 11.39 10.12 -23.42
CA TYR A 141 10.45 9.51 -22.47
C TYR A 141 9.81 10.50 -21.49
N ILE A 142 10.03 11.81 -21.63
CA ILE A 142 9.47 12.81 -20.70
C ILE A 142 8.21 13.44 -21.28
N LYS A 143 7.13 13.37 -20.50
CA LYS A 143 5.86 14.07 -20.75
C LYS A 143 5.88 15.49 -20.22
N GLY A 144 6.54 15.73 -19.09
CA GLY A 144 6.55 17.03 -18.41
C GLY A 144 7.45 17.08 -17.18
N VAL A 145 7.53 18.25 -16.57
CA VAL A 145 8.10 18.46 -15.23
C VAL A 145 7.11 19.19 -14.34
N VAL A 146 7.10 18.86 -13.05
CA VAL A 146 6.21 19.48 -12.08
C VAL A 146 6.95 19.71 -10.77
N GLU A 147 6.70 20.85 -10.14
CA GLU A 147 7.19 21.15 -8.80
C GLU A 147 6.09 20.83 -7.78
N TYR A 148 6.42 20.03 -6.77
CA TYR A 148 5.49 19.64 -5.72
C TYR A 148 6.23 19.51 -4.39
N GLY A 149 5.82 20.28 -3.37
CA GLY A 149 6.41 20.24 -2.03
C GLY A 149 7.93 20.47 -2.02
N ASP A 150 8.37 21.56 -2.66
CA ASP A 150 9.78 21.99 -2.79
C ASP A 150 10.69 20.99 -3.55
N LYS A 151 10.12 20.02 -4.25
CA LYS A 151 10.84 19.06 -5.08
C LYS A 151 10.41 19.16 -6.54
N LEU A 152 11.38 19.05 -7.43
CA LEU A 152 11.15 18.91 -8.86
C LEU A 152 10.97 17.43 -9.21
N TYR A 153 9.94 17.13 -9.98
CA TYR A 153 9.63 15.80 -10.47
C TYR A 153 9.58 15.76 -12.00
N ILE A 154 10.09 14.66 -12.57
CA ILE A 154 10.05 14.37 -14.00
C ILE A 154 8.88 13.43 -14.29
N LEU A 155 7.87 13.90 -15.02
CA LEU A 155 6.74 13.08 -15.44
C LEU A 155 7.10 12.31 -16.72
N LEU A 156 7.09 10.98 -16.64
CA LEU A 156 7.38 10.10 -17.75
C LEU A 156 6.16 9.89 -18.67
N ASP A 157 6.45 9.70 -19.95
CA ASP A 157 5.51 9.29 -20.98
C ASP A 157 5.56 7.76 -21.14
N VAL A 158 4.67 7.07 -20.44
CA VAL A 158 4.62 5.60 -20.46
C VAL A 158 4.33 5.06 -21.86
N ASP A 159 3.56 5.77 -22.69
CA ASP A 159 3.23 5.30 -24.03
C ASP A 159 4.50 5.16 -24.88
N LYS A 160 5.44 6.08 -24.72
CA LYS A 160 6.76 6.00 -25.37
C LYS A 160 7.66 4.93 -24.78
N ILE A 161 7.56 4.68 -23.47
CA ILE A 161 8.27 3.56 -22.84
C ILE A 161 7.82 2.25 -23.47
N PHE A 162 6.52 2.07 -23.76
CA PHE A 162 5.99 0.88 -24.43
C PHE A 162 6.45 0.71 -25.89
N ASN A 163 6.80 1.81 -26.57
CA ASN A 163 7.28 1.78 -27.96
C ASN A 163 8.80 1.52 -28.09
N TYR A 164 9.44 0.97 -27.06
CA TYR A 164 10.88 0.72 -27.02
C TYR A 164 11.41 -0.18 -28.16
N ASP A 165 10.54 -0.95 -28.82
CA ASP A 165 10.90 -1.85 -29.93
C ASP A 165 10.71 -1.28 -31.34
N GLY A 166 10.13 -0.08 -31.51
CA GLY A 166 9.68 0.42 -32.81
C GLY A 166 10.65 1.31 -33.63
N GLU A 167 11.84 1.67 -33.13
CA GLU A 167 12.58 2.84 -33.68
C GLU A 167 13.85 2.56 -34.53
N GLU A 168 14.18 1.30 -34.87
CA GLU A 168 15.38 1.04 -35.71
C GLU A 168 15.13 1.12 -37.23
N GLU A 169 13.90 1.32 -37.72
CA GLU A 169 13.62 1.36 -39.16
C GLU A 169 13.85 2.74 -39.84
N ILE A 170 14.19 3.81 -39.08
CA ILE A 170 14.26 5.18 -39.62
C ILE A 170 15.71 5.71 -39.81
N LEU A 171 16.74 4.99 -39.36
CA LEU A 171 18.14 5.48 -39.41
C LEU A 171 19.07 4.77 -40.41
N LEU A 172 18.55 3.94 -41.33
CA LEU A 172 19.37 3.16 -42.27
C LEU A 172 19.22 3.53 -43.76
N GLU A 173 18.57 4.65 -44.11
CA GLU A 173 18.67 5.23 -45.46
C GLU A 173 19.71 6.36 -45.49
N ASP A 174 21.00 6.01 -45.41
CA ASP A 174 22.07 6.72 -46.15
C ASP A 174 23.44 6.09 -45.83
N GLY A 175 23.92 5.22 -46.72
CA GLY A 175 25.27 4.64 -46.58
C GLY A 175 25.53 3.36 -47.37
N ARG A 176 25.46 3.45 -48.70
CA ARG A 176 25.89 2.43 -49.66
C ARG A 176 27.32 1.89 -49.40
N ASN A 177 27.49 0.56 -49.37
CA ASN A 177 28.07 -0.29 -50.44
C ASN A 177 29.03 -1.41 -49.98
N ASP A 178 28.68 -2.60 -50.47
CA ASP A 178 29.47 -3.72 -50.99
C ASP A 178 30.27 -4.67 -50.06
N GLY A 179 29.91 -5.96 -50.16
CA GLY A 179 30.76 -7.09 -49.80
C GLY A 179 30.01 -8.39 -49.54
N GLU A 180 29.60 -9.10 -50.60
CA GLU A 180 29.08 -10.47 -50.59
C GLU A 180 29.99 -11.47 -49.82
N VAL A 181 29.41 -12.55 -49.25
CA VAL A 181 29.65 -13.95 -49.66
C VAL A 181 28.77 -14.94 -48.87
N ASN A 182 28.40 -15.99 -49.60
CA ASN A 182 27.40 -17.04 -49.46
C ASN A 182 27.57 -18.14 -48.36
N VAL A 183 26.41 -18.60 -47.87
CA VAL A 183 25.89 -20.01 -47.77
C VAL A 183 26.70 -21.07 -47.00
N SER A 184 26.08 -21.67 -45.96
CA SER A 184 25.63 -23.08 -45.98
C SER A 184 24.98 -23.52 -44.67
N GLU A 185 23.82 -24.18 -44.82
CA GLU A 185 23.18 -25.06 -43.85
C GLU A 185 24.03 -26.33 -43.66
N ASN A 186 24.01 -26.91 -42.46
CA ASN A 186 23.89 -28.37 -42.29
C ASN A 186 23.59 -28.77 -40.85
N GLU A 187 22.79 -29.82 -40.79
CA GLU A 187 22.07 -30.44 -39.67
C GLU A 187 22.96 -31.19 -38.66
N ASP A 188 22.33 -31.44 -37.51
CA ASP A 188 22.40 -32.63 -36.67
C ASP A 188 23.73 -33.05 -36.03
N LYS A 189 23.70 -33.08 -34.69
CA LYS A 189 24.09 -34.27 -33.93
C LYS A 189 23.41 -34.34 -32.56
N SER A 190 22.81 -35.48 -32.35
CA SER A 190 21.98 -35.94 -31.25
C SER A 190 22.77 -36.70 -30.17
N PHE A 191 22.07 -36.88 -29.03
CA PHE A 191 22.20 -37.89 -27.95
C PHE A 191 23.10 -37.58 -26.72
N PRO A 192 22.84 -38.19 -25.53
CA PRO A 192 21.54 -38.56 -24.92
C PRO A 192 21.44 -38.36 -23.37
N TYR A 193 20.21 -38.50 -22.85
CA TYR A 193 19.77 -39.07 -21.55
C TYR A 193 20.39 -38.57 -20.21
N ASN A 194 19.54 -38.12 -19.27
CA ASN A 194 18.98 -39.05 -18.27
C ASN A 194 17.82 -38.44 -17.47
N ASN A 195 16.65 -39.09 -17.54
CA ASN A 195 15.55 -38.93 -16.61
C ASN A 195 15.84 -39.76 -15.36
N ASN A 196 15.75 -39.16 -14.18
CA ASN A 196 15.44 -39.89 -12.95
C ASN A 196 14.38 -39.07 -12.20
N ALA A 197 13.12 -39.43 -12.43
CA ALA A 197 12.04 -39.12 -11.52
C ALA A 197 12.21 -39.97 -10.27
N VAL A 198 12.20 -39.34 -9.10
CA VAL A 198 12.09 -40.05 -7.82
C VAL A 198 10.63 -39.99 -7.41
N GLU A 199 9.95 -41.12 -7.56
CA GLU A 199 8.67 -41.41 -6.93
C GLU A 199 8.85 -41.41 -5.40
N LEU A 200 8.03 -40.63 -4.70
CA LEU A 200 7.83 -40.78 -3.27
C LEU A 200 6.60 -41.66 -3.07
N SER A 201 6.88 -42.86 -2.59
CA SER A 201 5.96 -43.93 -2.23
C SER A 201 4.95 -43.50 -1.17
N GLU A 202 3.68 -43.77 -1.44
CA GLU A 202 2.63 -43.93 -0.43
C GLU A 202 3.01 -45.08 0.52
N ALA A 203 3.21 -44.74 1.81
CA ALA A 203 3.26 -45.73 2.88
C ALA A 203 2.30 -45.30 3.99
N SER A 204 1.26 -46.10 4.15
CA SER A 204 0.23 -46.01 5.17
C SER A 204 0.78 -46.32 6.57
N ILE A 205 0.68 -45.36 7.49
CA ILE A 205 0.87 -45.46 8.96
C ILE A 205 0.13 -44.22 9.51
N THR A 206 -0.80 -44.21 10.47
CA THR A 206 -1.32 -45.20 11.44
C THR A 206 -2.48 -44.55 12.21
N GLU A 207 -3.24 -45.41 12.90
CA GLU A 207 -3.70 -45.24 14.29
C GLU A 207 -4.33 -43.90 14.72
N PHE A 208 -5.58 -44.03 15.18
CA PHE A 208 -6.32 -43.07 15.96
C PHE A 208 -5.62 -42.83 17.32
N SER A 209 -4.54 -42.04 17.34
CA SER A 209 -3.99 -41.49 18.57
C SER A 209 -4.91 -40.36 19.02
N THR A 210 -5.43 -40.46 20.23
CA THR A 210 -6.12 -39.36 20.91
C THR A 210 -5.09 -38.26 21.16
N SER A 211 -4.96 -37.31 20.22
CA SER A 211 -4.10 -36.15 20.39
C SER A 211 -4.58 -35.35 21.59
N SER A 212 -3.63 -34.89 22.40
CA SER A 212 -3.98 -33.96 23.47
C SER A 212 -4.36 -32.62 22.84
N LYS A 213 -5.30 -31.89 23.45
CA LYS A 213 -5.74 -30.57 22.94
C LYS A 213 -4.60 -29.56 22.75
N ASP A 214 -3.46 -29.78 23.40
CA ASP A 214 -2.27 -28.91 23.27
C ASP A 214 -1.37 -29.33 22.09
N ASP A 215 -1.36 -30.61 21.70
CA ASP A 215 -0.70 -31.07 20.47
C ASP A 215 -1.39 -30.49 19.23
N ASP A 216 -2.73 -30.45 19.23
CA ASP A 216 -3.52 -29.87 18.14
C ASP A 216 -3.24 -28.37 17.97
N LEU A 217 -3.15 -27.61 19.06
CA LEU A 217 -2.86 -26.18 19.00
C LEU A 217 -1.46 -25.93 18.41
N LYS A 218 -0.49 -26.77 18.74
CA LYS A 218 0.87 -26.67 18.18
C LYS A 218 0.86 -26.89 16.67
N ILE A 219 0.15 -27.93 16.21
CA ILE A 219 -0.02 -28.24 14.77
C ILE A 219 -0.70 -27.08 14.04
N ILE A 220 -1.76 -26.51 14.61
CA ILE A 220 -2.46 -25.34 14.02
C ILE A 220 -1.49 -24.17 13.84
N LYS A 221 -0.70 -23.83 14.88
CA LYS A 221 0.27 -22.73 14.81
C LYS A 221 1.35 -22.98 13.74
N GLU A 222 1.88 -24.20 13.66
CA GLU A 222 2.87 -24.59 12.64
C GLU A 222 2.30 -24.50 11.22
N ASN A 223 1.03 -24.85 11.04
CA ASN A 223 0.36 -24.80 9.75
C ASN A 223 0.04 -23.37 9.30
N LEU A 224 -0.39 -22.49 10.20
CA LEU A 224 -0.60 -21.07 9.89
C LEU A 224 0.70 -20.37 9.49
N PHE A 225 1.82 -20.73 10.13
CA PHE A 225 3.13 -20.17 9.78
C PHE A 225 3.53 -20.44 8.31
N LYS A 226 3.10 -21.56 7.72
CA LYS A 226 3.34 -21.87 6.28
C LYS A 226 2.75 -20.81 5.35
N TYR A 227 1.71 -20.11 5.80
CA TYR A 227 1.07 -19.01 5.06
C TYR A 227 1.57 -17.62 5.49
N SER A 228 2.75 -17.56 6.12
CA SER A 228 3.33 -16.33 6.69
C SER A 228 2.48 -15.68 7.77
N PHE A 229 1.60 -16.45 8.41
CA PHE A 229 0.73 -15.97 9.47
C PHE A 229 1.32 -16.29 10.85
N ASN A 230 1.65 -15.25 11.60
CA ASN A 230 2.23 -15.33 12.92
C ASN A 230 1.15 -15.53 14.00
N ALA A 231 0.82 -16.80 14.24
CA ALA A 231 -0.18 -17.21 15.23
C ALA A 231 0.22 -16.90 16.69
N SER A 232 1.45 -16.42 16.96
CA SER A 232 1.86 -16.04 18.33
C SER A 232 1.08 -14.83 18.84
N LEU A 233 0.66 -13.95 17.93
CA LEU A 233 -0.15 -12.77 18.19
C LEU A 233 -1.65 -13.06 18.24
N VAL A 234 -2.06 -14.31 18.07
CA VAL A 234 -3.48 -14.70 18.16
C VAL A 234 -3.75 -15.32 19.51
N SER A 235 -4.93 -15.06 20.08
CA SER A 235 -5.31 -15.67 21.35
C SER A 235 -5.44 -17.19 21.22
N ASP A 236 -4.94 -17.93 22.22
CA ASP A 236 -5.02 -19.39 22.21
C ASP A 236 -6.48 -19.88 22.26
N GLU A 237 -7.38 -19.10 22.86
CA GLU A 237 -8.82 -19.39 22.88
C GLU A 237 -9.43 -19.35 21.47
N PHE A 238 -9.10 -18.30 20.69
CA PHE A 238 -9.55 -18.19 19.31
C PHE A 238 -9.02 -19.35 18.45
N LEU A 239 -7.71 -19.62 18.52
CA LEU A 239 -7.08 -20.69 17.74
C LEU A 239 -7.68 -22.08 18.07
N LYS A 240 -7.95 -22.35 19.36
CA LYS A 240 -8.60 -23.61 19.78
C LYS A 240 -10.03 -23.70 19.23
N LYS A 241 -10.79 -22.60 19.24
CA LYS A 241 -12.18 -22.59 18.76
C LYS A 241 -12.28 -22.72 17.25
N VAL A 242 -11.54 -21.89 16.51
CA VAL A 242 -11.66 -21.77 15.05
C VAL A 242 -10.76 -22.77 14.32
N GLY A 243 -9.52 -22.93 14.78
CA GLY A 243 -8.56 -23.83 14.14
C GLY A 243 -8.98 -25.30 14.20
N MET A 244 -9.60 -25.72 15.31
CA MET A 244 -10.19 -27.07 15.40
C MET A 244 -11.49 -27.19 14.60
N LYS A 245 -12.34 -26.16 14.58
CA LYS A 245 -13.58 -26.12 13.79
C LYS A 245 -13.30 -26.32 12.29
N LEU A 246 -12.20 -25.74 11.80
CA LEU A 246 -11.83 -25.75 10.38
C LEU A 246 -10.86 -26.89 10.01
N ASP A 247 -10.53 -27.78 10.95
CA ASP A 247 -9.59 -28.88 10.75
C ASP A 247 -8.27 -28.45 10.08
N ILE A 248 -7.68 -27.35 10.57
CA ILE A 248 -6.41 -26.79 10.01
C ILE A 248 -5.26 -27.80 10.12
N ALA A 249 -5.42 -28.88 10.89
CA ALA A 249 -4.48 -30.00 10.95
C ALA A 249 -4.32 -30.75 9.60
N ASN A 250 -5.34 -30.77 8.73
CA ASN A 250 -5.38 -31.53 7.48
C ASN A 250 -5.25 -30.67 6.19
N ILE A 251 -4.67 -29.46 6.32
CA ILE A 251 -4.52 -28.37 5.33
C ILE A 251 -4.92 -28.66 3.87
N ASN A 252 -5.87 -27.86 3.40
CA ASN A 252 -5.93 -27.36 2.02
C ASN A 252 -6.12 -25.83 2.02
N ASP A 253 -5.87 -25.15 0.90
CA ASP A 253 -5.96 -23.68 0.83
C ASP A 253 -7.34 -23.13 1.26
N LEU A 254 -8.42 -23.89 1.02
CA LEU A 254 -9.77 -23.55 1.45
C LEU A 254 -9.91 -23.44 2.98
N SER A 255 -9.21 -24.29 3.74
CA SER A 255 -9.21 -24.22 5.21
C SER A 255 -8.54 -22.96 5.74
N TYR A 256 -7.53 -22.45 5.05
CA TYR A 256 -6.83 -21.21 5.40
C TYR A 256 -7.66 -19.96 5.08
N ASP A 257 -8.28 -19.90 3.89
CA ASP A 257 -9.17 -18.78 3.53
C ASP A 257 -10.36 -18.66 4.49
N ASN A 258 -10.94 -19.80 4.87
CA ASN A 258 -12.01 -19.85 5.88
C ASN A 258 -11.51 -19.39 7.26
N PHE A 259 -10.27 -19.71 7.62
CA PHE A 259 -9.67 -19.23 8.86
C PHE A 259 -9.50 -17.71 8.84
N LEU A 260 -8.95 -17.16 7.76
CA LEU A 260 -8.80 -15.71 7.61
C LEU A 260 -10.14 -14.98 7.69
N GLY A 261 -11.19 -15.52 7.08
CA GLY A 261 -12.54 -14.95 7.18
C GLY A 261 -13.10 -14.91 8.61
N GLU A 262 -12.71 -15.83 9.48
CA GLU A 262 -13.08 -15.84 10.90
C GLU A 262 -12.10 -15.03 11.77
N PHE A 263 -10.87 -14.82 11.30
CA PHE A 263 -9.80 -14.09 12.00
C PHE A 263 -9.91 -12.58 11.84
N TYR A 264 -10.22 -12.10 10.64
CA TYR A 264 -10.35 -10.66 10.42
C TYR A 264 -11.39 -10.08 11.37
N SER A 265 -11.06 -8.90 11.86
CA SER A 265 -11.95 -8.15 12.72
C SER A 265 -13.32 -8.01 12.07
N LYS A 266 -14.38 -8.14 12.87
CA LYS A 266 -15.73 -7.94 12.36
C LYS A 266 -15.82 -6.59 11.64
N SER A 267 -16.51 -6.57 10.51
CA SER A 267 -16.67 -5.40 9.63
C SER A 267 -15.40 -4.94 8.90
N SER A 268 -14.32 -5.75 8.87
CA SER A 268 -13.17 -5.47 7.99
C SER A 268 -13.61 -5.32 6.53
N GLY A 269 -13.19 -4.23 5.88
CA GLY A 269 -13.61 -3.86 4.52
C GLY A 269 -15.10 -3.46 4.38
N CYS A 270 -15.77 -3.09 5.47
CA CYS A 270 -17.15 -2.63 5.51
C CYS A 270 -17.28 -1.36 6.37
N LEU A 271 -18.38 -0.60 6.18
CA LEU A 271 -18.75 0.40 7.16
C LEU A 271 -19.17 -0.30 8.47
N TRP A 272 -18.84 0.33 9.59
CA TRP A 272 -19.21 -0.14 10.92
C TRP A 272 -20.71 0.02 11.17
N ASP A 273 -21.34 -0.96 11.83
CA ASP A 273 -22.75 -0.83 12.23
C ASP A 273 -22.90 0.04 13.49
N ASP A 274 -24.15 0.34 13.87
CA ASP A 274 -24.47 1.13 15.06
C ASP A 274 -23.82 0.60 16.35
N LYS A 275 -23.71 -0.72 16.50
CA LYS A 275 -23.14 -1.33 17.70
C LYS A 275 -21.65 -1.02 17.79
N TYR A 276 -20.95 -1.19 16.67
CA TYR A 276 -19.51 -0.97 16.55
C TYR A 276 -19.16 0.51 16.71
N LEU A 277 -19.90 1.39 16.04
CA LEU A 277 -19.76 2.85 16.16
C LEU A 277 -19.95 3.31 17.60
N LYS A 278 -20.97 2.78 18.28
CA LYS A 278 -21.25 3.10 19.67
C LYS A 278 -20.14 2.61 20.60
N GLU A 279 -19.64 1.39 20.42
CA GLU A 279 -18.51 0.89 21.22
C GLU A 279 -17.27 1.77 21.05
N PHE A 280 -16.90 2.11 19.81
CA PHE A 280 -15.79 3.03 19.54
C PHE A 280 -16.00 4.40 20.21
N GLN A 281 -17.21 4.95 20.10
CA GLN A 281 -17.56 6.23 20.72
C GLN A 281 -17.41 6.22 22.25
N GLU A 282 -17.97 5.21 22.92
CA GLU A 282 -18.00 5.16 24.39
C GLU A 282 -16.66 4.72 24.98
N GLU A 283 -16.12 3.61 24.49
CA GLU A 283 -14.96 2.96 25.10
C GLU A 283 -13.64 3.54 24.63
N ILE A 284 -13.61 4.25 23.49
CA ILE A 284 -12.37 4.80 22.92
C ILE A 284 -12.40 6.32 22.95
N VAL A 285 -13.36 6.94 22.26
CA VAL A 285 -13.38 8.41 22.13
C VAL A 285 -13.64 9.08 23.48
N ARG A 286 -14.72 8.72 24.16
CA ARG A 286 -15.11 9.37 25.42
C ARG A 286 -14.18 9.01 26.58
N ARG A 287 -13.77 7.75 26.65
CA ARG A 287 -12.97 7.23 27.77
C ARG A 287 -11.50 7.62 27.71
N TYR A 288 -10.94 7.81 26.51
CA TYR A 288 -9.52 8.09 26.35
C TYR A 288 -9.25 9.35 25.54
N ILE A 289 -9.73 9.44 24.29
CA ILE A 289 -9.33 10.51 23.36
C ILE A 289 -9.71 11.90 23.90
N ASN A 290 -10.90 12.05 24.49
CA ASN A 290 -11.37 13.32 25.04
C ASN A 290 -10.53 13.84 26.22
N ASP A 291 -9.85 12.95 26.94
CA ASP A 291 -9.08 13.27 28.14
C ASP A 291 -7.55 13.27 27.91
N MET A 292 -7.10 13.11 26.64
CA MET A 292 -5.68 13.18 26.31
C MET A 292 -5.15 14.62 26.44
N ASN A 293 -4.17 14.82 27.31
CA ASN A 293 -3.59 16.14 27.62
C ASN A 293 -2.26 16.43 26.89
N ASP A 294 -1.55 15.39 26.47
CA ASP A 294 -0.23 15.49 25.82
C ASP A 294 -0.31 15.57 24.28
N VAL A 295 -1.53 15.76 23.75
CA VAL A 295 -1.76 16.02 22.33
C VAL A 295 -1.57 17.49 22.02
N GLY A 296 -0.96 17.78 20.86
CA GLY A 296 -0.86 19.14 20.35
C GLY A 296 -2.23 19.75 20.02
N THR A 297 -2.23 20.87 19.32
CA THR A 297 -3.48 21.55 18.89
C THR A 297 -4.33 20.72 17.93
N ILE A 298 -3.77 19.65 17.35
CA ILE A 298 -4.42 18.72 16.42
C ILE A 298 -4.19 17.30 16.93
N LEU A 299 -5.26 16.52 17.03
CA LEU A 299 -5.19 15.08 17.30
C LEU A 299 -4.71 14.36 16.04
N ASN A 300 -3.52 13.76 16.07
CA ASN A 300 -3.01 12.94 14.97
C ASN A 300 -3.37 11.47 15.17
N VAL A 301 -4.18 10.95 14.24
CA VAL A 301 -4.55 9.54 14.14
C VAL A 301 -3.80 8.92 12.97
N PHE A 302 -3.26 7.73 13.16
CA PHE A 302 -2.55 7.00 12.12
C PHE A 302 -3.14 5.61 11.96
N GLU A 303 -3.48 5.23 10.74
CA GLU A 303 -4.00 3.91 10.41
C GLU A 303 -3.08 3.23 9.41
N ILE A 304 -2.70 1.99 9.73
CA ILE A 304 -1.87 1.15 8.87
C ILE A 304 -2.73 -0.01 8.39
N GLY A 305 -2.81 -0.19 7.07
CA GLY A 305 -3.65 -1.21 6.44
C GLY A 305 -5.09 -0.76 6.26
N CYS A 306 -5.31 0.48 5.79
CA CYS A 306 -6.65 1.06 5.70
C CYS A 306 -7.59 0.35 4.70
N GLY A 307 -7.06 -0.55 3.86
CA GLY A 307 -7.85 -1.32 2.92
C GLY A 307 -8.59 -0.42 1.94
N ASP A 308 -9.89 -0.67 1.78
CA ASP A 308 -10.76 0.16 0.94
C ASP A 308 -11.20 1.47 1.61
N GLY A 309 -10.73 1.75 2.83
CA GLY A 309 -10.99 2.99 3.56
C GLY A 309 -12.34 3.06 4.27
N LYS A 310 -13.16 1.98 4.24
CA LYS A 310 -14.47 1.99 4.92
C LYS A 310 -14.35 2.01 6.44
N GLU A 311 -13.36 1.33 7.00
CA GLU A 311 -13.03 1.42 8.43
C GLU A 311 -12.60 2.85 8.79
N THR A 312 -11.65 3.42 8.03
CA THR A 312 -11.20 4.80 8.18
C THR A 312 -12.36 5.77 8.27
N VAL A 313 -13.26 5.71 7.30
CA VAL A 313 -14.42 6.59 7.22
C VAL A 313 -15.38 6.37 8.38
N SER A 314 -15.49 5.13 8.89
CA SER A 314 -16.35 4.80 10.02
C SER A 314 -15.90 5.49 11.31
N PHE A 315 -14.64 5.33 11.72
CA PHE A 315 -14.17 5.97 12.94
C PHE A 315 -14.04 7.50 12.79
N VAL A 316 -13.74 8.00 11.57
CA VAL A 316 -13.70 9.44 11.30
C VAL A 316 -15.08 10.08 11.48
N ASN A 317 -16.15 9.42 11.06
CA ASN A 317 -17.51 9.91 11.31
C ASN A 317 -17.79 10.05 12.81
N VAL A 318 -17.38 9.06 13.62
CA VAL A 318 -17.54 9.14 15.08
C VAL A 318 -16.69 10.27 15.65
N LEU A 319 -15.42 10.40 15.26
CA LEU A 319 -14.55 11.48 15.72
C LEU A 319 -15.14 12.84 15.37
N TYR A 320 -15.61 13.03 14.13
CA TYR A 320 -16.20 14.29 13.68
C TYR A 320 -17.42 14.72 14.51
N ASP A 321 -18.29 13.77 14.86
CA ASP A 321 -19.50 14.06 15.61
C ASP A 321 -19.27 14.26 17.12
N THR A 322 -18.17 13.74 17.67
CA THR A 322 -18.03 13.54 19.12
C THR A 322 -16.77 14.15 19.72
N TYR A 323 -15.72 14.33 18.93
CA TYR A 323 -14.48 14.99 19.32
C TYR A 323 -14.51 16.46 18.88
N LYS A 324 -14.33 17.38 19.83
CA LYS A 324 -14.57 18.81 19.61
C LYS A 324 -13.40 19.57 19.01
N ASN A 325 -12.18 19.02 19.12
CA ASN A 325 -10.97 19.69 18.67
C ASN A 325 -10.59 19.23 17.25
N PRO A 326 -9.75 19.99 16.54
CA PRO A 326 -9.24 19.56 15.24
C PRO A 326 -8.51 18.22 15.34
N PHE A 327 -8.69 17.39 14.32
CA PHE A 327 -7.99 16.12 14.18
C PHE A 327 -7.59 15.90 12.72
N LYS A 328 -6.60 15.03 12.51
CA LYS A 328 -6.19 14.55 11.20
C LYS A 328 -5.94 13.06 11.26
N VAL A 329 -6.33 12.37 10.21
CA VAL A 329 -6.15 10.93 10.03
C VAL A 329 -5.24 10.71 8.84
N LYS A 330 -4.08 10.09 9.05
CA LYS A 330 -3.27 9.57 7.96
C LYS A 330 -3.50 8.06 7.88
N ALA A 331 -3.99 7.59 6.74
CA ALA A 331 -4.36 6.19 6.52
C ALA A 331 -3.52 5.63 5.37
N ILE A 332 -2.72 4.60 5.65
CA ILE A 332 -1.81 4.02 4.66
C ILE A 332 -2.18 2.58 4.31
N ASP A 333 -1.91 2.20 3.07
CA ASP A 333 -2.00 0.81 2.61
C ASP A 333 -0.88 0.49 1.62
N ASN A 334 -0.38 -0.75 1.65
CA ASN A 334 0.65 -1.22 0.73
C ASN A 334 0.08 -1.75 -0.60
N ASN A 335 -1.25 -1.73 -0.76
CA ASN A 335 -1.94 -2.01 -2.00
C ASN A 335 -2.31 -0.70 -2.70
N LEU A 336 -1.56 -0.41 -3.76
CA LEU A 336 -1.75 0.78 -4.58
C LEU A 336 -3.20 0.95 -5.06
N VAL A 337 -3.83 -0.12 -5.55
CA VAL A 337 -5.20 -0.08 -6.09
C VAL A 337 -6.19 0.35 -5.01
N LYS A 338 -6.04 -0.21 -3.80
CA LYS A 338 -6.88 0.14 -2.67
C LYS A 338 -6.68 1.59 -2.25
N ALA A 339 -5.43 2.03 -2.05
CA ALA A 339 -5.09 3.40 -1.71
C ALA A 339 -5.58 4.43 -2.76
N ILE A 340 -5.65 4.07 -4.04
CA ILE A 340 -6.22 4.94 -5.09
C ILE A 340 -7.74 5.02 -4.99
N SER A 341 -8.40 3.87 -4.79
CA SER A 341 -9.85 3.75 -4.77
C SER A 341 -10.49 4.55 -3.62
N THR A 342 -9.76 4.74 -2.50
CA THR A 342 -10.26 5.47 -1.33
C THR A 342 -10.63 6.93 -1.64
N SER A 343 -9.96 7.60 -2.59
CA SER A 343 -10.30 8.99 -2.95
C SER A 343 -11.58 9.09 -3.78
N ASN A 344 -12.06 7.99 -4.33
CA ASN A 344 -13.28 7.91 -5.14
C ASN A 344 -14.37 7.09 -4.43
N LEU A 345 -14.31 7.01 -3.10
CA LEU A 345 -15.27 6.24 -2.34
C LEU A 345 -16.70 6.69 -2.62
N VAL A 346 -17.52 5.69 -2.89
CA VAL A 346 -18.95 5.79 -3.07
C VAL A 346 -19.60 4.67 -2.27
N PHE A 347 -20.80 4.93 -1.80
CA PHE A 347 -21.52 4.05 -0.90
C PHE A 347 -22.93 3.82 -1.42
N SER A 348 -23.45 2.62 -1.22
CA SER A 348 -24.84 2.31 -1.49
C SER A 348 -25.77 2.89 -0.41
N GLU A 349 -27.05 3.05 -0.74
CA GLU A 349 -28.07 3.42 0.24
C GLU A 349 -28.11 2.45 1.44
N ALA A 350 -27.91 1.14 1.19
CA ALA A 350 -27.90 0.14 2.24
C ALA A 350 -26.75 0.33 3.24
N GLU A 351 -25.56 0.70 2.76
CA GLU A 351 -24.40 1.00 3.61
C GLU A 351 -24.62 2.29 4.43
N ILE A 352 -25.21 3.32 3.83
CA ILE A 352 -25.47 4.58 4.53
C ILE A 352 -26.57 4.42 5.58
N ASN A 353 -27.58 3.59 5.31
CA ASN A 353 -28.66 3.32 6.25
C ASN A 353 -28.26 2.38 7.41
N LEU A 354 -27.00 1.94 7.49
CA LEU A 354 -26.49 1.19 8.65
C LEU A 354 -26.52 2.02 9.94
N SER A 355 -26.44 3.35 9.84
CA SER A 355 -26.42 4.24 11.01
C SER A 355 -26.90 5.65 10.68
N GLU A 356 -27.58 6.29 11.64
CA GLU A 356 -27.98 7.70 11.53
C GLU A 356 -26.78 8.63 11.35
N ILE A 357 -25.59 8.28 11.88
CA ILE A 357 -24.38 9.10 11.72
C ILE A 357 -23.98 9.21 10.24
N TYR A 358 -24.12 8.12 9.48
CA TYR A 358 -23.78 8.10 8.07
C TYR A 358 -24.80 8.84 7.23
N VAL A 359 -26.10 8.63 7.50
CA VAL A 359 -27.19 9.39 6.86
C VAL A 359 -26.98 10.89 7.05
N LYS A 360 -26.66 11.31 8.28
CA LYS A 360 -26.42 12.72 8.62
C LYS A 360 -25.20 13.30 7.88
N ASN A 361 -24.14 12.52 7.73
CA ASN A 361 -22.83 12.99 7.26
C ASN A 361 -22.55 12.67 5.78
N SER A 362 -23.54 12.18 5.04
CA SER A 362 -23.47 11.91 3.61
C SER A 362 -24.48 12.72 2.81
N PHE A 363 -24.40 12.60 1.49
CA PHE A 363 -25.39 13.09 0.54
C PHE A 363 -25.47 12.15 -0.66
N GLU A 364 -26.65 12.07 -1.27
CA GLU A 364 -26.86 11.33 -2.51
C GLU A 364 -26.26 12.12 -3.69
N GLN A 365 -25.25 11.56 -4.35
CA GLN A 365 -24.60 12.17 -5.51
C GLN A 365 -25.40 11.90 -6.80
N SER A 366 -25.89 10.67 -6.93
CA SER A 366 -26.77 10.21 -8.01
C SER A 366 -27.66 9.09 -7.45
N PRO A 367 -28.75 8.69 -8.14
CA PRO A 367 -29.72 7.74 -7.59
C PRO A 367 -29.06 6.46 -7.04
N GLY A 368 -29.16 6.24 -5.73
CA GLY A 368 -28.60 5.09 -5.03
C GLY A 368 -27.08 5.13 -4.79
N VAL A 369 -26.40 6.23 -5.12
CA VAL A 369 -24.95 6.42 -4.96
C VAL A 369 -24.69 7.61 -4.04
N TYR A 370 -24.07 7.32 -2.91
CA TYR A 370 -23.82 8.27 -1.83
C TYR A 370 -22.34 8.58 -1.68
N LYS A 371 -22.05 9.78 -1.19
CA LYS A 371 -20.71 10.21 -0.76
C LYS A 371 -20.78 10.86 0.61
N PHE A 372 -19.71 10.71 1.40
CA PHE A 372 -19.54 11.49 2.62
C PHE A 372 -19.21 12.95 2.28
N LYS A 373 -19.66 13.85 3.14
CA LYS A 373 -19.46 15.29 2.95
C LYS A 373 -17.96 15.66 2.99
N PRO A 374 -17.52 16.67 2.21
CA PRO A 374 -16.13 17.09 2.18
C PRO A 374 -15.56 17.44 3.57
N GLU A 375 -16.34 18.06 4.46
CA GLU A 375 -15.88 18.37 5.82
C GLU A 375 -15.50 17.13 6.66
N ILE A 376 -16.02 15.94 6.32
CA ILE A 376 -15.62 14.67 6.94
C ILE A 376 -14.34 14.18 6.28
N MET A 377 -14.36 14.07 4.95
CA MET A 377 -13.29 13.47 4.15
C MET A 377 -11.99 14.29 4.19
N ASN A 378 -12.06 15.61 4.35
CA ASN A 378 -10.90 16.49 4.44
C ASN A 378 -10.07 16.27 5.71
N ASN A 379 -10.57 15.52 6.70
CA ASN A 379 -9.77 15.09 7.86
C ASN A 379 -8.90 13.86 7.55
N ILE A 380 -9.05 13.25 6.38
CA ILE A 380 -8.40 11.99 6.02
C ILE A 380 -7.39 12.22 4.89
N LEU A 381 -6.19 11.69 5.07
CA LEU A 381 -5.17 11.59 4.05
C LEU A 381 -4.88 10.11 3.80
N PHE A 382 -5.42 9.59 2.69
CA PHE A 382 -5.12 8.25 2.21
C PHE A 382 -3.84 8.26 1.39
N GLU A 383 -2.91 7.37 1.69
CA GLU A 383 -1.64 7.23 0.99
C GLU A 383 -1.31 5.77 0.68
N TYR A 384 -0.76 5.53 -0.50
CA TYR A 384 -0.01 4.29 -0.74
C TYR A 384 1.32 4.39 -0.01
N SER A 385 1.60 3.43 0.87
CA SER A 385 2.84 3.41 1.64
C SER A 385 3.08 2.01 2.22
N ASP A 386 4.31 1.52 2.08
CA ASP A 386 4.79 0.34 2.82
C ASP A 386 5.22 0.80 4.21
N ALA A 387 4.48 0.39 5.23
CA ALA A 387 4.72 0.80 6.62
C ALA A 387 6.13 0.45 7.12
N ILE A 388 6.78 -0.58 6.57
CA ILE A 388 8.14 -0.96 6.97
C ILE A 388 9.19 0.03 6.43
N LEU A 389 8.88 0.74 5.34
CA LEU A 389 9.82 1.57 4.59
C LEU A 389 9.52 3.07 4.66
N SER A 390 8.50 3.44 5.43
CA SER A 390 7.91 4.78 5.43
C SER A 390 8.18 5.50 6.74
N GLU A 391 8.32 6.83 6.65
CA GLU A 391 8.38 7.68 7.83
C GLU A 391 6.97 7.94 8.37
N PHE A 392 6.79 7.79 9.68
CA PHE A 392 5.50 8.03 10.33
C PHE A 392 5.38 9.47 10.84
N PRO A 393 4.15 10.03 10.89
CA PRO A 393 3.92 11.38 11.41
C PRO A 393 4.35 11.50 12.87
N ASP A 394 4.86 12.67 13.28
CA ASP A 394 5.16 12.94 14.69
C ASP A 394 3.89 13.19 15.52
N ASN A 395 4.01 13.06 16.84
CA ASN A 395 2.95 13.30 17.82
C ASN A 395 1.70 12.43 17.61
N LEU A 396 1.89 11.15 17.30
CA LEU A 396 0.77 10.20 17.15
C LEU A 396 0.06 9.98 18.49
N ALA A 397 -1.26 10.11 18.48
CA ALA A 397 -2.09 9.95 19.67
C ALA A 397 -2.92 8.67 19.65
N VAL A 398 -3.41 8.29 18.46
CA VAL A 398 -4.22 7.09 18.25
C VAL A 398 -3.68 6.39 17.02
N ILE A 399 -3.41 5.09 17.15
CA ILE A 399 -2.86 4.26 16.08
C ILE A 399 -3.75 3.04 15.89
N PHE A 400 -4.27 2.89 14.68
CA PHE A 400 -4.97 1.70 14.22
C PHE A 400 -3.97 0.80 13.48
N LEU A 401 -3.80 -0.41 13.99
CA LEU A 401 -2.95 -1.44 13.40
C LEU A 401 -3.67 -2.79 13.50
N ARG A 402 -4.88 -2.82 12.96
CA ARG A 402 -5.81 -3.95 13.11
C ARG A 402 -5.63 -4.94 11.99
N ASP A 403 -5.52 -6.22 12.34
CA ASP A 403 -5.37 -7.36 11.44
C ASP A 403 -4.13 -7.27 10.53
N ILE A 404 -3.05 -6.64 11.00
CA ILE A 404 -1.81 -6.44 10.22
C ILE A 404 -0.61 -7.13 10.84
N LEU A 405 -0.40 -7.02 12.15
CA LEU A 405 0.83 -7.49 12.80
C LEU A 405 1.03 -9.00 12.62
N CYS A 406 -0.08 -9.75 12.63
CA CYS A 406 -0.09 -11.19 12.38
C CYS A 406 0.45 -11.61 11.00
N PHE A 407 0.53 -10.72 10.00
CA PHE A 407 1.13 -11.02 8.69
C PHE A 407 2.61 -10.61 8.57
N LEU A 408 3.17 -10.04 9.64
CA LEU A 408 4.58 -9.66 9.73
C LEU A 408 5.36 -10.73 10.50
N ASN A 409 6.62 -10.93 10.12
CA ASN A 409 7.57 -11.70 10.91
C ASN A 409 8.03 -10.91 12.15
N ASP A 410 8.62 -11.58 13.13
CA ASP A 410 8.98 -10.99 14.42
C ASP A 410 9.86 -9.73 14.28
N ASP A 411 10.85 -9.76 13.38
CA ASP A 411 11.72 -8.60 13.13
C ASP A 411 10.94 -7.38 12.61
N LYS A 412 10.02 -7.58 11.65
CA LYS A 412 9.18 -6.51 11.10
C LYS A 412 8.16 -6.00 12.12
N GLN A 413 7.65 -6.87 12.99
CA GLN A 413 6.78 -6.46 14.10
C GLN A 413 7.51 -5.56 15.09
N ILE A 414 8.76 -5.89 15.44
CA ILE A 414 9.59 -5.03 16.30
C ILE A 414 9.82 -3.69 15.62
N LEU A 415 10.25 -3.69 14.35
CA LEU A 415 10.52 -2.46 13.61
C LEU A 415 9.31 -1.52 13.55
N ILE A 416 8.12 -2.05 13.25
CA ILE A 416 6.91 -1.21 13.13
C ILE A 416 6.47 -0.68 14.49
N LEU A 417 6.53 -1.49 15.55
CA LEU A 417 6.17 -1.07 16.90
C LEU A 417 7.15 -0.04 17.46
N ASP A 418 8.45 -0.21 17.22
CA ASP A 418 9.49 0.75 17.58
C ASP A 418 9.26 2.09 16.87
N ALA A 419 9.02 2.07 15.56
CA ALA A 419 8.75 3.29 14.79
C ALA A 419 7.48 4.00 15.26
N ILE A 420 6.39 3.26 15.55
CA ILE A 420 5.18 3.86 16.14
C ILE A 420 5.51 4.46 17.51
N ALA A 421 6.23 3.72 18.37
CA ALA A 421 6.62 4.13 19.71
C ALA A 421 7.71 5.21 19.73
N GLU A 422 8.38 5.52 18.64
CA GLU A 422 9.23 6.70 18.55
C GLU A 422 8.36 7.95 18.34
N LYS A 423 7.34 7.81 17.49
CA LYS A 423 6.54 8.91 16.92
C LYS A 423 5.29 9.30 17.70
N SER A 424 4.79 8.43 18.58
CA SER A 424 3.64 8.75 19.44
C SER A 424 3.95 9.68 20.62
N VAL A 425 2.89 10.19 21.26
CA VAL A 425 2.98 10.88 22.56
C VAL A 425 2.85 9.87 23.71
N ARG A 426 3.21 10.28 24.93
CA ARG A 426 3.01 9.44 26.11
C ARG A 426 1.51 9.17 26.32
N GLY A 427 1.15 7.93 26.63
CA GLY A 427 -0.25 7.54 26.79
C GLY A 427 -1.04 7.43 25.48
N ALA A 428 -0.38 7.53 24.31
CA ALA A 428 -1.00 7.23 23.04
C ALA A 428 -1.62 5.82 23.02
N LEU A 429 -2.71 5.68 22.28
CA LEU A 429 -3.44 4.41 22.15
C LEU A 429 -3.01 3.68 20.88
N LEU A 430 -2.67 2.41 21.05
CA LEU A 430 -2.56 1.45 19.96
C LEU A 430 -3.80 0.53 20.00
N ILE A 431 -4.49 0.43 18.85
CA ILE A 431 -5.71 -0.34 18.67
C ILE A 431 -5.40 -1.49 17.71
N LEU A 432 -5.57 -2.72 18.19
CA LEU A 432 -5.38 -3.94 17.39
C LEU A 432 -6.74 -4.61 17.09
N GLY A 433 -6.71 -5.59 16.17
CA GLY A 433 -7.88 -6.39 15.82
C GLY A 433 -8.42 -7.17 17.03
N ASP A 434 -9.68 -7.58 16.97
CA ASP A 434 -10.35 -8.31 18.07
C ASP A 434 -9.68 -9.65 18.40
N ASN A 435 -9.08 -10.29 17.38
CA ASN A 435 -8.34 -11.55 17.50
C ASN A 435 -6.83 -11.38 17.67
N GLU A 436 -6.31 -10.14 17.72
CA GLU A 436 -4.89 -9.83 17.90
C GLU A 436 -4.52 -9.45 19.34
N GLU A 437 -3.47 -10.07 19.87
CA GLU A 437 -2.96 -9.83 21.20
C GLU A 437 -1.43 -9.68 21.21
N LEU A 438 -0.96 -8.50 21.61
CA LEU A 438 0.46 -8.20 21.75
C LEU A 438 0.98 -8.81 23.06
N LYS A 439 1.83 -9.83 22.96
CA LYS A 439 2.43 -10.50 24.12
C LYS A 439 3.78 -9.85 24.46
N ASN A 440 3.95 -9.45 25.72
CA ASN A 440 5.23 -9.00 26.29
C ASN A 440 5.91 -7.80 25.59
N SER A 441 5.17 -6.72 25.33
CA SER A 441 5.76 -5.47 24.85
C SER A 441 6.16 -4.54 26.01
N ASN A 442 7.38 -4.01 25.94
CA ASN A 442 7.87 -2.97 26.87
C ASN A 442 7.49 -1.56 26.42
N LEU A 443 6.91 -1.41 25.23
CA LEU A 443 6.54 -0.11 24.63
C LEU A 443 5.05 0.17 24.78
N PHE A 444 4.23 -0.88 24.62
CA PHE A 444 2.78 -0.82 24.66
C PHE A 444 2.25 -1.84 25.67
N VAL A 445 1.52 -1.36 26.68
CA VAL A 445 0.92 -2.21 27.71
C VAL A 445 -0.56 -2.36 27.43
N LYS A 446 -1.05 -3.61 27.47
CA LYS A 446 -2.47 -3.90 27.33
C LYS A 446 -3.27 -3.18 28.42
N ASP A 447 -4.26 -2.41 28.02
CA ASP A 447 -5.13 -1.66 28.92
C ASP A 447 -6.45 -2.41 29.11
N ILE A 448 -7.24 -2.56 28.04
CA ILE A 448 -8.51 -3.30 28.04
C ILE A 448 -8.74 -4.03 26.71
N SER A 449 -9.55 -5.08 26.76
CA SER A 449 -10.18 -5.70 25.58
C SER A 449 -11.68 -5.42 25.67
N VAL A 450 -12.25 -4.86 24.61
CA VAL A 450 -13.70 -4.71 24.42
C VAL A 450 -14.16 -5.65 23.30
N GLU A 451 -15.43 -5.63 22.90
CA GLU A 451 -15.97 -6.64 22.00
C GLU A 451 -15.27 -6.66 20.64
N HIS A 452 -14.92 -5.50 20.08
CA HIS A 452 -14.31 -5.40 18.76
C HIS A 452 -12.88 -4.84 18.75
N PHE A 453 -12.35 -4.39 19.89
CA PHE A 453 -11.06 -3.71 19.95
C PHE A 453 -10.19 -4.20 21.10
N ASN A 454 -8.91 -4.39 20.81
CA ASN A 454 -7.88 -4.59 21.83
C ASN A 454 -7.07 -3.29 21.97
N LEU A 455 -7.07 -2.69 23.16
CA LEU A 455 -6.44 -1.40 23.43
C LEU A 455 -5.16 -1.54 24.24
N TYR A 456 -4.12 -0.84 23.79
CA TYR A 456 -2.82 -0.76 24.44
C TYR A 456 -2.40 0.69 24.61
N LYS A 457 -1.74 0.99 25.73
CA LYS A 457 -1.21 2.32 26.04
C LYS A 457 0.30 2.35 25.90
N ARG A 458 0.80 3.41 25.27
CA ARG A 458 2.23 3.72 25.26
C ARG A 458 2.70 4.17 26.65
N ILE A 459 3.79 3.55 27.14
CA ILE A 459 4.39 3.86 28.46
C ILE A 459 5.14 5.19 28.46
#